data_AF-A0A419ASM3-F1
#
_entry.id   AF-A0A419ASM3-F1
#
_cell.length_a   1.000
_cell.length_b   1.000
_cell.length_c   1.000
_cell.angle_alpha   90.00
_cell.angle_beta   90.00
_cell.angle_gamma   90.00
#
_symmetry.space_group_name_H-M   'P 1'
#
loop_
_entity.id
_entity.type
_entity.pdbx_description
1 polymer ?
#
loop_
_entity_poly.entity_id
_entity_poly.type
_entity_poly.pdbx_seq_one_letter_code
_entity_poly.pdbx_strand_id
1 'polypeptide(L)'
;MPNFSISPLSSHATTNSSYINNVRDQQHQSNNDSLWADMKEWFHQAYQDHAEALLRDFCQPAENTSQRERFLDFIQLKLLLSPGYQHNLSTEHMLNSGQTTCTIASNNGTLVSVMLALNEDDYQAEKGLTAIDRWLCDSPHKEVDSRHNAAGTIWNCWRNNSTSLDLSDLGLTTLPEPLPQNLQMLNVNNNSLTTLPESLPQSLQIISVEGNRLTMLPESLPLNLQTLNVSYNSLTTLPDTRPQSLKTLNVKNNPLTTQRRELTMTSERRSSHTFKPYQRRPGARDIRQ
;
A
#
# COMPACT_ATOMS: atom_id res chain seq x y z
N MET A 1 -17.25 2.93 -25.99
CA MET A 1 -16.24 2.37 -26.91
C MET A 1 -14.86 2.67 -26.34
N PRO A 2 -13.84 1.79 -26.51
CA PRO A 2 -13.82 0.34 -26.79
C PRO A 2 -13.54 -0.45 -25.47
N ASN A 3 -14.00 -1.66 -25.12
CA ASN A 3 -14.38 -2.95 -25.75
C ASN A 3 -13.20 -3.82 -26.19
N PHE A 4 -12.76 -4.80 -25.36
CA PHE A 4 -12.05 -6.01 -25.81
C PHE A 4 -12.26 -7.21 -24.87
N SER A 5 -12.94 -8.23 -25.41
CA SER A 5 -13.06 -9.59 -24.87
C SER A 5 -11.95 -10.48 -25.45
N ILE A 6 -11.46 -11.47 -24.68
CA ILE A 6 -10.54 -12.51 -25.15
C ILE A 6 -11.23 -13.86 -24.94
N SER A 7 -11.45 -14.61 -26.03
CA SER A 7 -12.00 -15.97 -26.02
C SER A 7 -10.89 -17.03 -26.03
N PRO A 8 -11.07 -18.22 -25.41
CA PRO A 8 -10.15 -19.34 -25.56
C PRO A 8 -10.61 -20.34 -26.65
N LEU A 9 -9.62 -20.94 -27.34
CA LEU A 9 -9.79 -22.01 -28.34
C LEU A 9 -10.02 -23.38 -27.67
N SER A 10 -10.91 -24.19 -28.27
CA SER A 10 -11.11 -25.60 -27.93
C SER A 10 -10.27 -26.54 -28.82
N SER A 11 -9.89 -27.70 -28.29
CA SER A 11 -9.81 -28.94 -29.09
C SER A 11 -10.04 -30.21 -28.25
N HIS A 12 -10.87 -31.09 -28.83
CA HIS A 12 -11.29 -32.47 -28.48
C HIS A 12 -10.12 -33.48 -28.37
N ALA A 13 -10.16 -34.72 -27.84
CA ALA A 13 -11.07 -35.69 -27.18
C ALA A 13 -10.14 -36.70 -26.43
N THR A 14 -10.50 -37.67 -25.54
CA THR A 14 -11.43 -38.80 -25.70
C THR A 14 -11.51 -39.62 -24.39
N THR A 15 -12.75 -39.90 -23.95
CA THR A 15 -13.35 -41.15 -23.42
C THR A 15 -12.84 -41.96 -22.20
N ASN A 16 -13.84 -42.27 -21.36
CA ASN A 16 -14.04 -43.40 -20.44
C ASN A 16 -13.81 -43.21 -18.93
N SER A 17 -13.30 -42.05 -18.49
CA SER A 17 -13.50 -41.54 -17.11
C SER A 17 -14.63 -40.50 -17.03
N SER A 18 -15.18 -40.14 -18.19
CA SER A 18 -16.03 -38.96 -18.40
C SER A 18 -17.44 -39.06 -17.86
N TYR A 19 -18.01 -40.25 -17.64
CA TYR A 19 -19.41 -40.36 -17.19
C TYR A 19 -19.59 -40.06 -15.70
N ILE A 20 -18.62 -40.39 -14.86
CA ILE A 20 -18.69 -40.09 -13.41
C ILE A 20 -18.24 -38.66 -13.13
N ASN A 21 -17.24 -38.17 -13.86
CA ASN A 21 -16.84 -36.76 -13.82
C ASN A 21 -17.93 -35.84 -14.38
N ASN A 22 -18.57 -36.17 -15.52
CA ASN A 22 -19.65 -35.34 -16.07
C ASN A 22 -20.84 -35.17 -15.13
N VAL A 23 -21.19 -36.15 -14.29
CA VAL A 23 -22.32 -36.02 -13.35
C VAL A 23 -21.93 -35.13 -12.16
N ARG A 24 -20.70 -35.24 -11.64
CA ARG A 24 -20.17 -34.32 -10.62
C ARG A 24 -20.00 -32.92 -11.17
N ASP A 25 -19.43 -32.79 -12.36
CA ASP A 25 -19.21 -31.52 -13.04
C ASP A 25 -20.56 -30.85 -13.37
N GLN A 26 -21.58 -31.61 -13.82
CA GLN A 26 -22.92 -31.06 -14.05
C GLN A 26 -23.67 -30.66 -12.76
N GLN A 27 -23.52 -31.42 -11.66
CA GLN A 27 -24.10 -31.05 -10.36
C GLN A 27 -23.39 -29.84 -9.73
N HIS A 28 -22.08 -29.72 -9.92
CA HIS A 28 -21.31 -28.56 -9.45
C HIS A 28 -21.52 -27.33 -10.33
N GLN A 29 -21.70 -27.48 -11.65
CA GLN A 29 -22.09 -26.41 -12.56
C GLN A 29 -23.52 -25.92 -12.24
N SER A 30 -24.48 -26.82 -12.03
CA SER A 30 -25.87 -26.44 -11.72
C SER A 30 -26.00 -25.72 -10.38
N ASN A 31 -25.19 -26.09 -9.38
CA ASN A 31 -25.16 -25.39 -8.10
C ASN A 31 -24.51 -24.00 -8.21
N ASN A 32 -23.48 -23.83 -9.04
CA ASN A 32 -22.89 -22.51 -9.29
C ASN A 32 -23.82 -21.60 -10.08
N ASP A 33 -24.54 -22.13 -11.09
CA ASP A 33 -25.52 -21.37 -11.85
C ASP A 33 -26.71 -20.93 -10.97
N SER A 34 -27.13 -21.81 -10.04
CA SER A 34 -28.14 -21.47 -9.03
C SER A 34 -27.65 -20.41 -8.04
N LEU A 35 -26.40 -20.50 -7.59
CA LEU A 35 -25.81 -19.53 -6.66
C LEU A 35 -25.67 -18.15 -7.33
N TRP A 36 -25.17 -18.11 -8.56
CA TRP A 36 -25.04 -16.85 -9.31
C TRP A 36 -26.39 -16.17 -9.53
N ALA A 37 -27.44 -16.94 -9.84
CA ALA A 37 -28.79 -16.41 -10.02
C ALA A 37 -29.28 -15.62 -8.79
N ASP A 38 -28.98 -16.10 -7.58
CA ASP A 38 -29.34 -15.42 -6.32
C ASP A 38 -28.47 -14.18 -6.05
N MET A 39 -27.23 -14.22 -6.52
CA MET A 39 -26.21 -13.19 -6.27
C MET A 39 -26.22 -12.05 -7.27
N LYS A 40 -26.80 -12.25 -8.45
CA LYS A 40 -26.73 -11.29 -9.57
C LYS A 40 -27.18 -9.88 -9.18
N GLU A 41 -28.22 -9.77 -8.36
CA GLU A 41 -28.76 -8.48 -7.89
C GLU A 41 -27.86 -7.77 -6.86
N TRP A 42 -26.85 -8.47 -6.32
CA TRP A 42 -25.92 -7.89 -5.36
C TRP A 42 -24.92 -6.98 -6.05
N PHE A 43 -24.73 -7.11 -7.36
CA PHE A 43 -23.73 -6.39 -8.15
C PHE A 43 -24.39 -5.40 -9.12
N HIS A 44 -23.77 -4.24 -9.30
CA HIS A 44 -24.17 -3.31 -10.35
C HIS A 44 -23.99 -3.96 -11.73
N GLN A 45 -24.90 -3.70 -12.67
CA GLN A 45 -24.95 -4.38 -13.99
C GLN A 45 -23.61 -4.34 -14.74
N ALA A 46 -22.86 -3.24 -14.63
CA ALA A 46 -21.56 -3.08 -15.26
C ALA A 46 -20.47 -4.06 -14.77
N TYR A 47 -20.63 -4.65 -13.58
CA TYR A 47 -19.66 -5.54 -12.95
C TYR A 47 -20.12 -6.99 -12.85
N GLN A 48 -21.34 -7.31 -13.32
CA GLN A 48 -21.91 -8.65 -13.20
C GLN A 48 -21.06 -9.72 -13.89
N ASP A 49 -20.62 -9.49 -15.13
CA ASP A 49 -19.81 -10.48 -15.86
C ASP A 49 -18.46 -10.76 -15.15
N HIS A 50 -17.87 -9.72 -14.55
CA HIS A 50 -16.61 -9.87 -13.81
C HIS A 50 -16.82 -10.59 -12.47
N ALA A 51 -17.88 -10.23 -11.74
CA ALA A 51 -18.25 -10.90 -10.49
C ALA A 51 -18.61 -12.37 -10.70
N GLU A 52 -19.28 -12.71 -11.80
CA GLU A 52 -19.57 -14.11 -12.18
C GLU A 52 -18.28 -14.90 -12.40
N ALA A 53 -17.31 -14.30 -13.10
CA ALA A 53 -16.01 -14.92 -13.32
C ALA A 53 -15.26 -15.18 -12.00
N LEU A 54 -15.21 -14.18 -11.11
CA LEU A 54 -14.58 -14.31 -9.80
C LEU A 54 -15.26 -15.38 -8.94
N LEU A 55 -16.59 -15.44 -8.96
CA LEU A 55 -17.36 -16.46 -8.23
C LEU A 55 -17.02 -17.87 -8.74
N ARG A 56 -16.99 -18.06 -10.06
CA ARG A 56 -16.65 -19.35 -10.65
C ARG A 56 -15.23 -19.77 -10.28
N ASP A 57 -14.26 -18.87 -10.42
CA ASP A 57 -12.85 -19.16 -10.14
C ASP A 57 -12.62 -19.41 -8.63
N PHE A 58 -13.40 -18.75 -7.76
CA PHE A 58 -13.43 -19.02 -6.33
C PHE A 58 -14.07 -20.37 -5.98
N CYS A 59 -15.19 -20.74 -6.58
CA CYS A 59 -15.87 -22.01 -6.27
C CYS A 59 -15.17 -23.22 -6.91
N GLN A 60 -14.65 -23.06 -8.13
CA GLN A 60 -14.01 -24.08 -8.95
C GLN A 60 -12.67 -23.55 -9.46
N PRO A 61 -11.64 -23.53 -8.60
CA PRO A 61 -10.31 -23.07 -8.98
C PRO A 61 -9.70 -24.01 -10.05
N ALA A 62 -8.87 -23.45 -10.92
CA ALA A 62 -8.05 -24.27 -11.82
C ALA A 62 -7.03 -25.11 -11.02
N GLU A 63 -6.53 -26.20 -11.60
CA GLU A 63 -5.67 -27.19 -10.91
C GLU A 63 -4.43 -26.60 -10.22
N ASN A 64 -3.99 -25.40 -10.62
CA ASN A 64 -2.80 -24.72 -10.09
C ASN A 64 -3.09 -23.37 -9.41
N THR A 65 -4.35 -23.00 -9.20
CA THR A 65 -4.70 -21.74 -8.54
C THR A 65 -4.23 -21.78 -7.09
N SER A 66 -3.43 -20.80 -6.70
CA SER A 66 -2.92 -20.72 -5.33
C SER A 66 -4.02 -20.34 -4.34
N GLN A 67 -3.87 -20.69 -3.06
CA GLN A 67 -4.84 -20.30 -2.03
C GLN A 67 -4.93 -18.77 -1.88
N ARG A 68 -3.80 -18.07 -2.06
CA ARG A 68 -3.72 -16.61 -2.12
C ARG A 68 -4.56 -16.06 -3.27
N GLU A 69 -4.36 -16.57 -4.47
CA GLU A 69 -5.11 -16.11 -5.64
C GLU A 69 -6.61 -16.27 -5.45
N ARG A 70 -7.03 -17.46 -5.01
CA ARG A 70 -8.43 -17.76 -4.69
C ARG A 70 -8.99 -16.82 -3.61
N PHE A 71 -8.18 -16.49 -2.60
CA PHE A 71 -8.56 -15.52 -1.56
C PHE A 71 -8.72 -14.11 -2.12
N LEU A 72 -7.78 -13.65 -2.95
CA LEU A 72 -7.84 -12.31 -3.54
C LEU A 72 -9.02 -12.17 -4.51
N ASP A 73 -9.38 -13.23 -5.25
CA ASP A 73 -10.60 -13.23 -6.07
C ASP A 73 -11.86 -13.09 -5.19
N PHE A 74 -11.88 -13.73 -4.01
CA PHE A 74 -12.96 -13.56 -3.03
C PHE A 74 -13.04 -12.14 -2.47
N ILE A 75 -11.90 -11.52 -2.15
CA ILE A 75 -11.85 -10.13 -1.70
C ILE A 75 -12.31 -9.18 -2.81
N GLN A 76 -11.88 -9.42 -4.06
CA GLN A 76 -12.33 -8.64 -5.20
C GLN A 76 -13.85 -8.76 -5.39
N LEU A 77 -14.41 -9.96 -5.23
CA LEU A 77 -15.85 -10.18 -5.26
C LEU A 77 -16.58 -9.37 -4.16
N LYS A 78 -16.05 -9.35 -2.93
CA LYS A 78 -16.59 -8.53 -1.83
C LYS A 78 -16.62 -7.04 -2.17
N LEU A 79 -15.57 -6.53 -2.84
CA LEU A 79 -15.46 -5.11 -3.20
C LEU A 79 -16.46 -4.69 -4.29
N LEU A 80 -16.91 -5.62 -5.13
CA LEU A 80 -17.91 -5.34 -6.18
C LEU A 80 -19.36 -5.29 -5.66
N LEU A 81 -19.61 -5.67 -4.39
CA LEU A 81 -20.95 -5.71 -3.82
C LEU A 81 -21.56 -4.31 -3.70
N SER A 82 -22.82 -4.22 -4.09
CA SER A 82 -23.64 -3.03 -3.87
C SER A 82 -23.91 -2.84 -2.38
N PRO A 83 -24.12 -1.59 -1.92
CA PRO A 83 -24.50 -1.30 -0.55
C PRO A 83 -25.72 -2.10 -0.10
N GLY A 84 -25.60 -2.79 1.04
CA GLY A 84 -26.64 -3.63 1.62
C GLY A 84 -26.34 -5.12 1.56
N TYR A 85 -25.49 -5.57 0.64
CA TYR A 85 -25.18 -7.01 0.46
C TYR A 85 -23.87 -7.46 1.10
N GLN A 86 -23.13 -6.57 1.78
CA GLN A 86 -21.82 -6.89 2.35
C GLN A 86 -21.87 -8.03 3.39
N HIS A 87 -23.02 -8.23 4.05
CA HIS A 87 -23.21 -9.29 5.03
C HIS A 87 -23.30 -10.70 4.41
N ASN A 88 -23.54 -10.80 3.10
CA ASN A 88 -23.66 -12.08 2.42
C ASN A 88 -22.30 -12.74 2.18
N LEU A 89 -21.20 -11.98 2.19
CA LEU A 89 -19.84 -12.49 2.05
C LEU A 89 -19.05 -12.19 3.33
N SER A 90 -18.61 -13.23 4.02
CA SER A 90 -17.86 -13.11 5.28
C SER A 90 -16.52 -13.83 5.21
N THR A 91 -15.55 -13.28 5.95
CA THR A 91 -14.23 -13.87 6.20
C THR A 91 -14.10 -14.12 7.69
N GLU A 92 -13.95 -15.39 8.10
CA GLU A 92 -13.73 -15.78 9.50
C GLU A 92 -12.33 -16.34 9.68
N HIS A 93 -11.51 -15.64 10.47
CA HIS A 93 -10.15 -16.06 10.80
C HIS A 93 -10.14 -16.98 12.03
N MET A 94 -9.72 -18.23 11.84
CA MET A 94 -9.59 -19.19 12.93
C MET A 94 -8.23 -19.05 13.62
N LEU A 95 -8.23 -18.35 14.77
CA LEU A 95 -7.02 -18.07 15.58
C LEU A 95 -6.21 -19.33 15.96
N ASN A 96 -6.87 -20.49 16.05
CA ASN A 96 -6.25 -21.72 16.53
C ASN A 96 -5.63 -22.58 15.42
N SER A 97 -6.07 -22.41 14.16
CA SER A 97 -5.63 -23.23 13.02
C SER A 97 -4.88 -22.44 11.95
N GLY A 98 -4.90 -21.10 12.01
CA GLY A 98 -4.34 -20.23 10.95
C GLY A 98 -5.11 -20.34 9.63
N GLN A 99 -6.30 -20.93 9.65
CA GLN A 99 -7.17 -21.04 8.49
C GLN A 99 -8.17 -19.89 8.48
N THR A 100 -8.47 -19.40 7.28
CA THR A 100 -9.55 -18.45 7.03
C THR A 100 -10.66 -19.14 6.28
N THR A 101 -11.88 -19.01 6.79
CA THR A 101 -13.09 -19.47 6.10
C THR A 101 -13.69 -18.30 5.35
N CYS A 102 -13.84 -18.46 4.04
CA CYS A 102 -14.54 -17.52 3.18
C CYS A 102 -15.92 -18.09 2.90
N THR A 103 -16.96 -17.38 3.31
CA THR A 103 -18.35 -17.85 3.24
C THR A 103 -19.21 -16.93 2.39
N ILE A 104 -19.99 -17.53 1.49
CA ILE A 104 -21.03 -16.89 0.69
C ILE A 104 -22.38 -17.46 1.18
N ALA A 105 -23.22 -16.59 1.74
CA ALA A 105 -24.56 -16.91 2.18
C ALA A 105 -25.58 -16.35 1.18
N SER A 106 -26.24 -17.24 0.44
CA SER A 106 -27.35 -16.87 -0.44
C SER A 106 -28.63 -16.61 0.36
N ASN A 107 -29.50 -15.76 -0.18
CA ASN A 107 -30.81 -15.42 0.39
C ASN A 107 -31.74 -16.65 0.54
N ASN A 108 -31.49 -17.72 -0.21
CA ASN A 108 -32.26 -18.97 -0.11
C ASN A 108 -31.72 -19.95 0.95
N GLY A 109 -30.73 -19.55 1.74
CA GLY A 109 -30.10 -20.38 2.77
C GLY A 109 -28.97 -21.27 2.27
N THR A 110 -28.61 -21.22 0.98
CA THR A 110 -27.42 -21.90 0.45
C THR A 110 -26.17 -21.24 1.01
N LEU A 111 -25.29 -22.04 1.59
CA LEU A 111 -24.05 -21.56 2.21
C LEU A 111 -22.86 -22.26 1.56
N VAL A 112 -22.03 -21.49 0.84
CA VAL A 112 -20.76 -21.96 0.28
C VAL A 112 -19.65 -21.48 1.17
N SER A 113 -18.91 -22.40 1.77
CA SER A 113 -17.75 -22.08 2.61
C SER A 113 -16.50 -22.77 2.07
N VAL A 114 -15.43 -21.99 1.94
CA VAL A 114 -14.12 -22.48 1.51
C VAL A 114 -13.12 -22.16 2.61
N MET A 115 -12.42 -23.17 3.11
CA MET A 115 -11.31 -23.00 4.05
C MET A 115 -9.99 -22.84 3.28
N LEU A 116 -9.27 -21.78 3.58
CA LEU A 116 -7.96 -21.42 3.01
C LEU A 116 -6.93 -21.30 4.14
N ALA A 117 -5.73 -21.82 3.94
CA ALA A 117 -4.59 -21.62 4.83
C ALA A 117 -3.79 -20.40 4.33
N LEU A 118 -4.00 -19.26 4.98
CA LEU A 118 -3.42 -17.98 4.59
C LEU A 118 -2.31 -17.58 5.55
N ASN A 119 -1.31 -16.88 5.03
CA ASN A 119 -0.22 -16.32 5.82
C ASN A 119 -0.44 -14.82 6.07
N GLU A 120 0.46 -14.19 6.84
CA GLU A 120 0.37 -12.76 7.15
C GLU A 120 0.39 -11.88 5.89
N ASP A 121 1.19 -12.23 4.87
CA ASP A 121 1.25 -11.48 3.60
C ASP A 121 -0.07 -11.52 2.82
N ASP A 122 -0.90 -12.55 3.01
CA ASP A 122 -2.24 -12.65 2.41
C ASP A 122 -3.22 -11.70 3.11
N TYR A 123 -3.18 -11.59 4.44
CA TYR A 123 -3.99 -10.62 5.19
C TYR A 123 -3.57 -9.18 4.91
N GLN A 124 -2.28 -8.93 4.71
CA GLN A 124 -1.81 -7.62 4.28
C GLN A 124 -2.29 -7.28 2.88
N ALA A 125 -2.40 -8.27 1.99
CA ALA A 125 -2.98 -8.07 0.67
C ALA A 125 -4.48 -7.70 0.74
N GLU A 126 -5.28 -8.35 1.59
CA GLU A 126 -6.68 -7.95 1.82
C GLU A 126 -6.81 -6.48 2.25
N LYS A 127 -5.97 -6.05 3.21
CA LYS A 127 -5.91 -4.65 3.66
C LYS A 127 -5.52 -3.71 2.51
N GLY A 128 -4.51 -4.09 1.74
CA GLY A 128 -4.06 -3.36 0.56
C GLY A 128 -5.15 -3.20 -0.50
N LEU A 129 -5.87 -4.26 -0.83
CA LEU A 129 -6.97 -4.22 -1.79
C LEU A 129 -8.11 -3.32 -1.33
N THR A 130 -8.47 -3.39 -0.05
CA THR A 130 -9.49 -2.52 0.55
C THR A 130 -9.04 -1.05 0.55
N ALA A 131 -7.74 -0.79 0.74
CA ALA A 131 -7.19 0.55 0.67
C ALA A 131 -7.18 1.13 -0.75
N ILE A 132 -6.94 0.29 -1.77
CA ILE A 132 -7.04 0.70 -3.19
C ILE A 132 -8.46 1.13 -3.52
N ASP A 133 -9.47 0.38 -3.08
CA ASP A 133 -10.87 0.73 -3.31
C ASP A 133 -11.24 2.09 -2.70
N ARG A 134 -10.89 2.30 -1.42
CA ARG A 134 -11.06 3.60 -0.76
C ARG A 134 -10.34 4.72 -1.51
N TRP A 135 -9.11 4.47 -1.96
CA TRP A 135 -8.31 5.44 -2.71
C TRP A 135 -8.90 5.78 -4.09
N LEU A 136 -9.60 4.84 -4.73
CA LEU A 136 -10.38 5.08 -5.94
C LEU A 136 -11.64 5.90 -5.67
N CYS A 137 -12.36 5.63 -4.58
CA CYS A 137 -13.52 6.41 -4.16
C CYS A 137 -13.15 7.87 -3.83
N ASP A 138 -11.99 8.09 -3.21
CA ASP A 138 -11.47 9.42 -2.86
C ASP A 138 -10.78 10.12 -4.05
N SER A 139 -10.98 9.63 -5.28
CA SER A 139 -10.31 10.17 -6.47
C SER A 139 -10.82 11.57 -6.84
N PRO A 140 -9.95 12.59 -6.96
CA PRO A 140 -10.30 13.85 -7.58
C PRO A 140 -10.78 13.62 -9.02
N HIS A 141 -11.82 14.34 -9.46
CA HIS A 141 -12.41 14.16 -10.80
C HIS A 141 -11.42 14.15 -11.98
N LYS A 142 -10.25 14.79 -11.83
CA LYS A 142 -9.21 14.85 -12.87
C LYS A 142 -8.23 13.66 -12.86
N GLU A 143 -8.25 12.84 -11.82
CA GLU A 143 -7.33 11.72 -11.62
C GLU A 143 -8.03 10.36 -11.73
N VAL A 144 -9.33 10.31 -12.04
CA VAL A 144 -10.12 9.08 -12.04
C VAL A 144 -9.45 8.01 -12.90
N ASP A 145 -9.22 8.28 -14.19
CA ASP A 145 -8.63 7.28 -15.11
C ASP A 145 -7.21 6.88 -14.70
N SER A 146 -6.41 7.85 -14.26
CA SER A 146 -5.05 7.62 -13.76
C SER A 146 -5.01 6.70 -12.55
N ARG A 147 -5.90 6.92 -11.57
CA ARG A 147 -5.99 6.06 -10.39
C ARG A 147 -6.51 4.67 -10.74
N HIS A 148 -7.42 4.53 -11.69
CA HIS A 148 -7.86 3.20 -12.17
C HIS A 148 -6.70 2.43 -12.82
N ASN A 149 -5.90 3.08 -13.66
CA ASN A 149 -4.71 2.47 -14.25
C ASN A 149 -3.69 2.05 -13.17
N ALA A 150 -3.40 2.96 -12.23
CA ALA A 150 -2.53 2.68 -11.10
C ALA A 150 -3.05 1.52 -10.23
N ALA A 151 -4.34 1.51 -9.93
CA ALA A 151 -4.97 0.49 -9.12
C ALA A 151 -4.80 -0.90 -9.73
N GLY A 152 -4.99 -1.04 -11.06
CA GLY A 152 -4.72 -2.29 -11.76
C GLY A 152 -3.27 -2.78 -11.60
N THR A 153 -2.30 -1.87 -11.69
CA THR A 153 -0.88 -2.19 -11.50
C THR A 153 -0.57 -2.60 -10.06
N ILE A 154 -1.09 -1.87 -9.06
CA ILE A 154 -0.91 -2.20 -7.64
C ILE A 154 -1.58 -3.53 -7.31
N TRP A 155 -2.76 -3.78 -7.86
CA TRP A 155 -3.50 -5.02 -7.71
C TRP A 155 -2.71 -6.21 -8.25
N ASN A 156 -2.15 -6.09 -9.47
CA ASN A 156 -1.27 -7.10 -10.05
C ASN A 156 0.00 -7.33 -9.20
N CYS A 157 0.54 -6.27 -8.59
CA CYS A 157 1.68 -6.38 -7.69
C CYS A 157 1.35 -7.20 -6.45
N TRP A 158 0.17 -6.99 -5.85
CA TRP A 158 -0.33 -7.79 -4.72
C TRP A 158 -0.60 -9.25 -5.12
N ARG A 159 -1.24 -9.49 -6.27
CA ARG A 159 -1.55 -10.85 -6.75
C ARG A 159 -0.29 -11.66 -7.02
N ASN A 160 0.68 -11.07 -7.71
CA ASN A 160 1.88 -11.78 -8.15
C ASN A 160 3.03 -11.71 -7.15
N ASN A 161 2.81 -11.11 -5.97
CA ASN A 161 3.85 -10.82 -4.97
C ASN A 161 5.10 -10.18 -5.61
N SER A 162 4.87 -9.22 -6.50
CA SER A 162 5.95 -8.60 -7.26
C SER A 162 6.82 -7.73 -6.37
N THR A 163 8.13 -7.74 -6.64
CA THR A 163 9.12 -6.96 -5.89
C THR A 163 9.36 -5.58 -6.51
N SER A 164 8.73 -5.27 -7.65
CA SER A 164 8.85 -3.98 -8.33
C SER A 164 7.47 -3.44 -8.67
N LEU A 165 7.27 -2.15 -8.42
CA LEU A 165 6.03 -1.43 -8.66
C LEU A 165 6.39 -0.13 -9.38
N ASP A 166 5.89 -0.02 -10.61
CA ASP A 166 6.04 1.18 -11.43
C ASP A 166 4.69 1.87 -11.62
N LEU A 167 4.62 3.11 -11.16
CA LEU A 167 3.48 4.00 -11.25
C LEU A 167 3.93 5.37 -11.79
N SER A 168 5.01 5.44 -12.57
CA SER A 168 5.49 6.69 -13.12
C SER A 168 4.54 7.29 -14.16
N ASP A 169 4.57 8.62 -14.28
CA ASP A 169 3.86 9.37 -15.33
C ASP A 169 2.32 9.19 -15.32
N LEU A 170 1.73 8.93 -14.15
CA LEU A 170 0.29 8.76 -13.98
C LEU A 170 -0.42 10.01 -13.47
N GLY A 171 0.30 11.07 -13.10
CA GLY A 171 -0.29 12.31 -12.58
C GLY A 171 -0.96 12.15 -11.20
N LEU A 172 -0.57 11.13 -10.43
CA LEU A 172 -1.13 10.83 -9.10
C LEU A 172 -0.80 11.94 -8.10
N THR A 173 -1.74 12.31 -7.23
CA THR A 173 -1.47 13.23 -6.11
C THR A 173 -1.21 12.55 -4.78
N THR A 174 -1.64 11.29 -4.64
CA THR A 174 -1.46 10.44 -3.45
C THR A 174 -1.25 8.99 -3.88
N LEU A 175 -0.77 8.15 -2.96
CA LEU A 175 -0.69 6.69 -3.11
C LEU A 175 -1.60 6.03 -2.07
N PRO A 176 -2.14 4.83 -2.34
CA PRO A 176 -2.86 4.06 -1.34
C PRO A 176 -1.89 3.52 -0.26
N GLU A 177 -2.39 3.38 0.96
CA GLU A 177 -1.66 2.79 2.09
C GLU A 177 -2.51 1.66 2.71
N PRO A 178 -1.96 0.44 2.90
CA PRO A 178 -0.56 0.05 2.73
C PRO A 178 -0.16 -0.34 1.29
N LEU A 179 1.13 -0.21 0.98
CA LEU A 179 1.76 -0.76 -0.24
C LEU A 179 2.22 -2.23 -0.02
N PRO A 180 2.49 -3.00 -1.10
CA PRO A 180 2.99 -4.37 -1.01
C PRO A 180 4.24 -4.50 -0.13
N GLN A 181 4.19 -5.36 0.90
CA GLN A 181 5.26 -5.46 1.91
C GLN A 181 6.56 -6.09 1.41
N ASN A 182 6.52 -6.84 0.30
CA ASN A 182 7.69 -7.46 -0.33
C ASN A 182 8.35 -6.58 -1.40
N LEU A 183 7.90 -5.33 -1.52
CA LEU A 183 8.37 -4.41 -2.55
C LEU A 183 9.83 -4.00 -2.32
N GLN A 184 10.68 -4.21 -3.33
CA GLN A 184 12.10 -3.84 -3.31
C GLN A 184 12.38 -2.58 -4.13
N MET A 185 11.56 -2.32 -5.16
CA MET A 185 11.65 -1.15 -6.02
C MET A 185 10.30 -0.46 -6.13
N LEU A 186 10.27 0.84 -5.82
CA LEU A 186 9.13 1.72 -6.04
C LEU A 186 9.54 2.84 -7.00
N ASN A 187 8.90 2.88 -8.17
CA ASN A 187 9.00 3.99 -9.12
C ASN A 187 7.67 4.73 -9.19
N VAL A 188 7.67 6.00 -8.77
CA VAL A 188 6.52 6.92 -8.85
C VAL A 188 6.97 8.26 -9.43
N ASN A 189 7.98 8.25 -10.31
CA ASN A 189 8.50 9.44 -10.97
C ASN A 189 7.41 10.19 -11.75
N ASN A 190 7.59 11.50 -11.91
CA ASN A 190 6.75 12.36 -12.75
C ASN A 190 5.25 12.30 -12.41
N ASN A 191 4.94 12.26 -11.12
CA ASN A 191 3.59 12.40 -10.62
C ASN A 191 3.39 13.80 -10.00
N SER A 192 2.28 14.02 -9.31
CA SER A 192 2.02 15.25 -8.55
C SER A 192 1.92 14.96 -7.06
N LEU A 193 2.66 13.96 -6.57
CA LEU A 193 2.64 13.55 -5.17
C LEU A 193 3.10 14.71 -4.28
N THR A 194 2.32 15.01 -3.25
CA THR A 194 2.66 16.04 -2.25
C THR A 194 3.28 15.44 -1.00
N THR A 195 2.99 14.17 -0.73
CA THR A 195 3.53 13.35 0.34
C THR A 195 3.77 11.92 -0.17
N LEU A 196 4.60 11.16 0.56
CA LEU A 196 4.67 9.71 0.46
C LEU A 196 3.89 9.09 1.63
N PRO A 197 3.45 7.82 1.52
CA PRO A 197 2.90 7.08 2.67
C PRO A 197 3.85 7.12 3.87
N GLU A 198 3.30 7.24 5.08
CA GLU A 198 4.11 7.26 6.30
C GLU A 198 4.79 5.91 6.52
N SER A 199 4.09 4.81 6.23
CA SER A 199 4.60 3.45 6.37
C SER A 199 5.02 2.86 5.02
N LEU A 200 6.27 3.11 4.62
CA LEU A 200 6.86 2.46 3.44
C LEU A 200 7.32 1.03 3.76
N PRO A 201 7.18 0.06 2.82
CA PRO A 201 7.67 -1.30 2.98
C PRO A 201 9.15 -1.37 3.36
N GLN A 202 9.49 -2.13 4.41
CA GLN A 202 10.87 -2.22 4.92
C GLN A 202 11.82 -3.00 4.01
N SER A 203 11.28 -3.76 3.04
CA SER A 203 12.03 -4.45 2.00
C SER A 203 12.55 -3.53 0.90
N LEU A 204 12.10 -2.27 0.85
CA LEU A 204 12.48 -1.33 -0.21
C LEU A 204 13.98 -1.05 -0.21
N GLN A 205 14.59 -1.23 -1.37
CA GLN A 205 15.99 -0.95 -1.65
C GLN A 205 16.15 0.25 -2.58
N ILE A 206 15.16 0.50 -3.44
CA ILE A 206 15.18 1.57 -4.43
C ILE A 206 13.86 2.32 -4.39
N ILE A 207 13.92 3.62 -4.17
CA ILE A 207 12.78 4.53 -4.27
C ILE A 207 13.12 5.64 -5.26
N SER A 208 12.31 5.76 -6.31
CA SER A 208 12.38 6.82 -7.31
C SER A 208 11.09 7.62 -7.27
N VAL A 209 11.19 8.87 -6.82
CA VAL A 209 10.08 9.82 -6.65
C VAL A 209 10.42 11.16 -7.31
N GLU A 210 11.25 11.12 -8.35
CA GLU A 210 11.69 12.30 -9.11
C GLU A 210 10.51 13.02 -9.76
N GLY A 211 10.57 14.35 -9.88
CA GLY A 211 9.58 15.11 -10.63
C GLY A 211 8.20 15.12 -9.97
N ASN A 212 8.16 15.23 -8.65
CA ASN A 212 6.94 15.31 -7.85
C ASN A 212 6.84 16.67 -7.13
N ARG A 213 5.90 16.82 -6.19
CA ARG A 213 5.66 18.04 -5.41
C ARG A 213 5.89 17.81 -3.91
N LEU A 214 6.77 16.86 -3.57
CA LEU A 214 7.04 16.51 -2.17
C LEU A 214 7.62 17.72 -1.43
N THR A 215 7.04 18.06 -0.29
CA THR A 215 7.52 19.14 0.58
C THR A 215 8.35 18.62 1.75
N MET A 216 8.12 17.35 2.11
CA MET A 216 8.83 16.59 3.13
C MET A 216 8.91 15.11 2.73
N LEU A 217 9.86 14.40 3.33
CA LEU A 217 9.93 12.93 3.30
C LEU A 217 9.34 12.37 4.60
N PRO A 218 8.90 11.09 4.61
CA PRO A 218 8.52 10.41 5.85
C PRO A 218 9.65 10.45 6.87
N GLU A 219 9.30 10.52 8.17
CA GLU A 219 10.29 10.53 9.26
C GLU A 219 11.17 9.27 9.24
N SER A 220 10.56 8.13 8.92
CA SER A 220 11.21 6.82 8.87
C SER A 220 11.29 6.31 7.44
N LEU A 221 12.48 6.37 6.85
CA LEU A 221 12.79 5.70 5.58
C LEU A 221 13.09 4.21 5.81
N PRO A 222 12.82 3.33 4.83
CA PRO A 222 13.11 1.90 4.95
C PRO A 222 14.57 1.62 5.33
N LEU A 223 14.76 0.73 6.31
CA LEU A 223 16.09 0.44 6.87
C LEU A 223 17.08 -0.12 5.85
N ASN A 224 16.59 -0.80 4.82
CA ASN A 224 17.38 -1.44 3.76
C ASN A 224 17.52 -0.59 2.49
N LEU A 225 17.06 0.67 2.53
CA LEU A 225 17.08 1.55 1.37
C LEU A 225 18.52 1.84 0.91
N GLN A 226 18.82 1.54 -0.35
CA GLN A 226 20.15 1.73 -0.95
C GLN A 226 20.19 2.95 -1.87
N THR A 227 19.10 3.20 -2.58
CA THR A 227 18.98 4.31 -3.55
C THR A 227 17.70 5.08 -3.30
N LEU A 228 17.84 6.39 -3.11
CA LEU A 228 16.72 7.33 -3.01
C LEU A 228 16.90 8.47 -4.02
N ASN A 229 16.02 8.52 -5.02
CA ASN A 229 15.96 9.63 -5.97
C ASN A 229 14.73 10.51 -5.67
N VAL A 230 14.99 11.70 -5.14
CA VAL A 230 13.97 12.71 -4.81
C VAL A 230 14.23 14.02 -5.57
N SER A 231 14.93 13.97 -6.70
CA SER A 231 15.21 15.18 -7.48
C SER A 231 13.94 15.82 -8.04
N TYR A 232 14.01 17.11 -8.34
CA TYR A 232 12.87 17.87 -8.88
C TYR A 232 11.62 17.74 -7.99
N ASN A 233 11.78 18.08 -6.71
CA ASN A 233 10.70 18.15 -5.73
C ASN A 233 10.75 19.53 -5.03
N SER A 234 9.92 19.73 -4.02
CA SER A 234 9.85 20.97 -3.22
C SER A 234 10.34 20.77 -1.78
N LEU A 235 11.28 19.84 -1.57
CA LEU A 235 11.80 19.53 -0.23
C LEU A 235 12.55 20.73 0.34
N THR A 236 12.15 21.14 1.55
CA THR A 236 12.81 22.23 2.29
C THR A 236 13.83 21.70 3.31
N THR A 237 13.63 20.47 3.78
CA THR A 237 14.47 19.78 4.75
C THR A 237 14.59 18.30 4.37
N LEU A 238 15.57 17.62 4.99
CA LEU A 238 15.73 16.17 4.91
C LEU A 238 15.52 15.59 6.32
N PRO A 239 15.06 14.34 6.45
CA PRO A 239 14.90 13.71 7.75
C PRO A 239 16.25 13.58 8.47
N ASP A 240 16.23 13.77 9.80
CA ASP A 240 17.42 13.72 10.66
C ASP A 240 18.07 12.32 10.64
N THR A 241 17.24 11.28 10.54
CA THR A 241 17.65 9.89 10.46
C THR A 241 17.68 9.42 9.02
N ARG A 242 18.87 8.96 8.58
CA ARG A 242 19.06 8.33 7.27
C ARG A 242 19.35 6.83 7.44
N PRO A 243 18.82 5.96 6.56
CA PRO A 243 19.16 4.54 6.58
C PRO A 243 20.67 4.33 6.41
N GLN A 244 21.26 3.46 7.24
CA GLN A 244 22.70 3.17 7.15
C GLN A 244 23.10 2.48 5.84
N SER A 245 22.15 1.80 5.19
CA SER A 245 22.33 1.13 3.90
C SER A 245 22.36 2.08 2.70
N LEU A 246 22.03 3.37 2.89
CA LEU A 246 21.84 4.31 1.78
C LEU A 246 23.18 4.64 1.11
N LYS A 247 23.33 4.19 -0.14
CA LYS A 247 24.52 4.40 -0.98
C LYS A 247 24.38 5.63 -1.87
N THR A 248 23.18 5.85 -2.38
CA THR A 248 22.89 6.91 -3.37
C THR A 248 21.70 7.73 -2.93
N LEU A 249 21.90 9.05 -2.80
CA LEU A 249 20.85 10.02 -2.51
C LEU A 249 20.93 11.16 -3.54
N ASN A 250 19.89 11.31 -4.35
CA ASN A 250 19.76 12.42 -5.29
C ASN A 250 18.68 13.40 -4.83
N VAL A 251 19.10 14.60 -4.43
CA VAL A 251 18.22 15.70 -3.95
C VAL A 251 18.28 16.92 -4.87
N LYS A 252 18.83 16.79 -6.08
CA LYS A 252 18.98 17.90 -7.03
C LYS A 252 17.64 18.59 -7.29
N ASN A 253 17.67 19.90 -7.49
CA ASN A 253 16.46 20.70 -7.77
C ASN A 253 15.40 20.57 -6.67
N ASN A 254 15.83 20.74 -5.41
CA ASN A 254 14.96 20.96 -4.25
C ASN A 254 15.39 22.25 -3.53
N PRO A 255 14.45 23.04 -2.99
CA PRO A 255 14.73 24.25 -2.22
C PRO A 255 15.20 23.95 -0.78
N LEU A 256 16.22 23.09 -0.63
CA LEU A 256 16.72 22.68 0.67
C LEU A 256 17.33 23.87 1.41
N THR A 257 16.76 24.20 2.56
CA THR A 257 17.32 25.23 3.44
C THR A 257 18.43 24.58 4.24
N THR A 258 19.67 25.05 4.08
CA THR A 258 20.77 24.57 4.93
C THR A 258 20.46 25.00 6.36
N GLN A 259 20.14 24.06 7.27
CA GLN A 259 20.11 24.36 8.70
C GLN A 259 21.51 24.83 9.11
N ARG A 260 21.70 26.14 9.14
CA ARG A 260 22.87 26.77 9.74
C ARG A 260 22.72 26.49 11.23
N ARG A 261 23.50 25.54 11.76
CA ARG A 261 23.66 25.42 13.22
C ARG A 261 24.18 26.76 13.71
N GLU A 262 23.30 27.63 14.20
CA GLU A 262 23.70 28.76 15.01
C GLU A 262 24.25 28.17 16.30
N LEU A 263 25.57 27.97 16.32
CA LEU A 263 26.32 27.86 17.56
C LEU A 263 26.17 29.22 18.25
N THR A 264 25.10 29.38 19.01
CA THR A 264 24.98 30.40 20.03
C THR A 264 26.11 30.15 21.01
N MET A 265 27.21 30.87 20.82
CA MET A 265 28.27 31.03 21.80
C MET A 265 27.69 31.78 23.01
N THR A 266 26.98 31.06 23.88
CA THR A 266 26.74 31.51 25.25
C THR A 266 28.02 31.30 26.05
N SER A 267 29.03 32.14 25.81
CA SER A 267 30.08 32.34 26.80
C SER A 267 29.52 33.23 27.90
N GLU A 268 28.88 32.61 28.89
CA GLU A 268 28.65 33.20 30.19
C GLU A 268 29.99 33.42 30.93
N ARG A 269 29.98 34.44 31.80
CA ARG A 269 30.95 34.76 32.87
C ARG A 269 32.22 35.50 32.47
N ARG A 270 32.11 36.83 32.42
CA ARG A 270 33.08 37.67 33.15
C ARG A 270 32.48 38.10 34.47
N SER A 271 32.83 37.34 35.51
CA SER A 271 32.64 37.72 36.90
C SER A 271 33.29 39.08 37.15
N SER A 272 32.48 40.04 37.55
CA SER A 272 32.83 41.33 38.12
C SER A 272 33.71 41.16 39.36
N HIS A 273 35.04 41.20 39.19
CA HIS A 273 35.94 41.53 40.28
C HIS A 273 36.14 43.05 40.29
N THR A 274 35.40 43.66 41.22
CA THR A 274 35.49 45.05 41.68
C THR A 274 36.94 45.47 41.94
N PHE A 275 37.46 46.38 41.12
CA PHE A 275 38.62 47.19 41.46
C PHE A 275 38.18 48.27 42.46
N LYS A 276 38.64 48.17 43.71
CA LYS A 276 38.48 49.23 44.72
C LYS A 276 39.44 50.40 44.41
N PRO A 277 38.99 51.66 44.40
CA PRO A 277 39.90 52.80 44.35
C PRO A 277 40.51 53.07 45.74
N TYR A 278 41.81 53.31 45.76
CA TYR A 278 42.59 53.74 46.92
C TYR A 278 42.03 55.05 47.50
N GLN A 279 41.46 55.00 48.71
CA GLN A 279 41.19 56.18 49.53
C GLN A 279 42.40 56.48 50.43
N ARG A 280 42.86 57.73 50.38
CA ARG A 280 43.88 58.33 51.24
C ARG A 280 43.47 58.22 52.71
N ARG A 281 44.37 57.75 53.58
CA ARG A 281 44.26 57.90 55.05
C ARG A 281 44.92 59.21 55.50
N PRO A 282 44.30 60.00 56.39
CA PRO A 282 44.98 61.07 57.11
C PRO A 282 45.45 60.61 58.51
N GLY A 283 46.69 61.00 58.84
CA GLY A 283 47.12 61.52 60.16
C GLY A 283 47.20 60.59 61.38
N ALA A 284 48.42 60.45 61.93
CA ALA A 284 48.85 60.98 63.26
C ALA A 284 50.15 60.28 63.74
N ARG A 285 51.27 61.03 63.87
CA ARG A 285 51.96 61.42 65.14
C ARG A 285 52.83 60.30 65.75
N ASP A 286 54.02 60.47 66.31
CA ASP A 286 54.95 61.59 66.61
C ASP A 286 56.29 60.97 67.11
N ILE A 287 57.24 61.81 67.58
CA ILE A 287 58.45 61.52 68.42
C ILE A 287 59.76 61.33 67.62
N ARG A 288 60.62 62.36 67.43
CA ARG A 288 61.59 63.03 68.34
C ARG A 288 62.73 62.15 68.87
N GLN A 289 63.90 62.19 68.22
CA GLN A 289 65.17 62.84 68.60
C GLN A 289 66.31 62.25 67.76
#